data_AF-A0A235IPH1-F1
#
_entry.id   AF-A0A235IPH1-F1
#
_cell.length_a   1.000
_cell.length_b   1.000
_cell.length_c   1.000
_cell.angle_alpha   90.00
_cell.angle_beta   90.00
_cell.angle_gamma   90.00
#
_symmetry.space_group_name_H-M   'P 1'
#
loop_
_entity.id
_entity.type
_entity.pdbx_description
1 polymer ?
#
loop_
_entity_poly.entity_id
_entity_poly.type
_entity_poly.pdbx_seq_one_letter_code
_entity_poly.pdbx_strand_id
1 'polypeptide(L)'
;MSLDPLTQLISERGFDRFQSGLRSRFAAYRLEYTLTYCELSDNSAMRLDFESSLHLGRVTVWESGACEMDILEISTGNNVFYESHQFNNEKQFYQTYPRLVIFMRDMLRLQSDDI
;
A
#
# COMPACT_ATOMS: atom_id res chain seq x y z
N MET A 1 7.09 13.86 -20.56
CA MET A 1 6.67 13.01 -19.42
C MET A 1 5.21 12.63 -19.66
N SER A 2 4.80 11.40 -19.38
CA SER A 2 3.38 11.01 -19.46
C SER A 2 2.59 11.80 -18.42
N LEU A 3 1.38 12.24 -18.75
CA LEU A 3 0.47 12.84 -17.76
C LEU A 3 0.01 11.80 -16.74
N ASP A 4 -0.13 10.54 -17.20
CA ASP A 4 -0.55 9.40 -16.39
C ASP A 4 0.51 8.30 -16.48
N PRO A 5 1.58 8.37 -15.67
CA PRO A 5 2.68 7.40 -15.71
C PRO A 5 2.27 6.00 -15.22
N LEU A 6 1.09 5.83 -14.61
CA LEU A 6 0.66 4.58 -13.96
C LEU A 6 -0.62 3.97 -14.56
N THR A 7 -1.05 4.39 -15.76
CA THR A 7 -2.24 3.82 -16.43
C THR A 7 -2.17 2.30 -16.59
N GLN A 8 -1.00 1.77 -16.95
CA GLN A 8 -0.80 0.33 -17.10
C GLN A 8 -0.95 -0.43 -15.78
N LEU A 9 -0.49 0.17 -14.68
CA LEU A 9 -0.62 -0.40 -13.35
C LEU A 9 -2.07 -0.44 -12.87
N ILE A 10 -2.83 0.63 -13.17
CA ILE A 10 -4.15 0.91 -12.60
C ILE A 10 -5.28 0.54 -13.56
N SER A 11 -5.56 1.34 -14.60
CA SER A 11 -6.66 1.03 -15.53
C SER A 11 -6.46 -0.26 -16.31
N GLU A 12 -5.22 -0.60 -16.69
CA GLU A 12 -4.95 -1.90 -17.36
C GLU A 12 -4.70 -3.04 -16.36
N ARG A 13 -4.85 -2.77 -15.05
CA ARG A 13 -4.73 -3.75 -13.96
C ARG A 13 -3.42 -4.55 -13.98
N GLY A 14 -2.33 -3.91 -14.38
CA GLY A 14 -0.99 -4.52 -14.41
C GLY A 14 -0.51 -5.02 -13.04
N PHE A 15 -1.10 -4.55 -11.94
CA PHE A 15 -0.80 -5.03 -10.58
C PHE A 15 -1.40 -6.42 -10.27
N ASP A 16 -2.42 -6.88 -11.00
CA ASP A 16 -3.12 -8.14 -10.74
C ASP A 16 -2.20 -9.37 -10.89
N ARG A 17 -1.18 -9.28 -11.74
CA ARG A 17 -0.21 -10.38 -11.96
C ARG A 17 0.61 -10.74 -10.71
N PHE A 18 0.64 -9.88 -9.69
CA PHE A 18 1.41 -10.10 -8.46
C PHE A 18 0.58 -10.64 -7.29
N GLN A 19 -0.76 -10.68 -7.39
CA GLN A 19 -1.63 -10.86 -6.22
C GLN A 19 -1.38 -12.16 -5.46
N SER A 20 -1.14 -13.28 -6.16
CA SER A 20 -0.86 -14.57 -5.52
C SER A 20 0.41 -14.52 -4.66
N GLY A 21 1.50 -13.94 -5.19
CA GLY A 21 2.76 -13.79 -4.47
C GLY A 21 2.68 -12.82 -3.30
N LEU A 22 1.94 -11.72 -3.48
CA LEU A 22 1.73 -10.72 -2.43
C LEU A 22 0.90 -11.27 -1.27
N ARG A 23 -0.21 -11.96 -1.56
CA ARG A 23 -1.04 -12.60 -0.52
C ARG A 23 -0.23 -13.58 0.33
N SER A 24 0.55 -14.46 -0.30
CA SER A 24 1.42 -15.40 0.42
C SER A 24 2.48 -14.69 1.27
N ARG A 25 3.10 -13.64 0.73
CA ARG A 25 4.14 -12.88 1.44
C ARG A 25 3.58 -12.12 2.65
N PHE A 26 2.44 -11.46 2.50
CA PHE A 26 1.84 -10.66 3.57
C PHE A 26 1.19 -11.52 4.65
N ALA A 27 0.62 -12.67 4.28
CA ALA A 27 0.19 -13.67 5.25
C ALA A 27 1.34 -14.15 6.14
N ALA A 28 2.55 -14.34 5.59
CA ALA A 28 3.74 -14.68 6.37
C ALA A 28 4.17 -13.56 7.35
N TYR A 29 3.71 -12.33 7.14
CA TYR A 29 3.92 -11.19 8.05
C TYR A 29 2.74 -10.98 9.01
N ARG A 30 1.74 -11.88 9.02
CA ARG A 30 0.49 -11.72 9.77
C ARG A 30 -0.27 -10.44 9.39
N LEU A 31 -0.21 -10.09 8.10
CA LEU A 31 -0.96 -8.97 7.53
C LEU A 31 -2.05 -9.51 6.61
N GLU A 32 -3.27 -9.07 6.84
CA GLU A 32 -4.35 -9.19 5.86
C GLU A 32 -4.16 -8.13 4.77
N TYR A 33 -4.57 -8.45 3.54
CA TYR A 33 -4.31 -7.61 2.38
C TYR A 33 -5.47 -7.62 1.39
N THR A 34 -5.90 -6.42 1.01
CA THR A 34 -6.96 -6.19 0.03
C THR A 34 -6.51 -5.18 -1.03
N LEU A 35 -6.73 -5.52 -2.29
CA LEU A 35 -6.56 -4.63 -3.44
C LEU A 35 -7.94 -4.13 -3.89
N THR A 36 -8.09 -2.83 -4.07
CA THR A 36 -9.28 -2.19 -4.64
C THR A 36 -8.87 -1.25 -5.77
N TYR A 37 -9.58 -1.30 -6.89
CA TYR A 37 -9.48 -0.30 -7.95
C TYR A 37 -10.66 0.67 -7.83
N CYS A 38 -10.37 1.96 -7.77
CA CYS A 38 -11.35 3.04 -7.69
C CYS A 38 -11.44 3.71 -9.07
N GLU A 39 -12.52 3.44 -9.80
CA GLU A 39 -12.77 4.02 -11.12
C GLU A 39 -13.68 5.24 -10.97
N LEU A 40 -13.10 6.42 -10.71
CA LEU A 40 -13.78 7.71 -10.85
C LEU A 40 -13.37 8.29 -12.21
N SER A 41 -14.32 8.85 -12.96
CA SER A 41 -14.14 9.31 -14.36
C SER A 41 -12.90 10.16 -14.61
N ASP A 42 -12.44 10.90 -13.61
CA ASP A 42 -11.30 11.83 -13.71
C ASP A 42 -10.17 11.52 -12.72
N ASN A 43 -10.24 10.42 -11.95
CA ASN A 43 -9.24 10.12 -10.93
C ASN A 43 -9.14 8.63 -10.57
N SER A 44 -8.80 7.80 -11.55
CA SER A 44 -8.55 6.38 -11.36
C SER A 44 -7.43 6.14 -10.34
N ALA A 45 -7.71 5.28 -9.36
CA ALA A 45 -6.77 4.96 -8.29
C ALA A 45 -6.72 3.47 -8.00
N MET A 46 -5.59 3.04 -7.48
CA MET A 46 -5.41 1.73 -6.87
C MET A 46 -5.19 1.92 -5.37
N ARG A 47 -5.94 1.17 -4.56
CA ARG A 47 -5.86 1.17 -3.10
C ARG A 47 -5.41 -0.21 -2.60
N LEU A 48 -4.38 -0.22 -1.78
CA LEU A 48 -3.92 -1.39 -1.04
C LEU A 48 -4.23 -1.15 0.44
N ASP A 49 -5.13 -1.95 1.00
CA ASP A 49 -5.39 -1.96 2.43
C ASP A 49 -4.66 -3.13 3.08
N PHE A 50 -4.02 -2.86 4.21
CA PHE A 50 -3.30 -3.81 5.04
C PHE A 50 -3.87 -3.76 6.44
N GLU A 51 -4.11 -4.92 7.05
CA GLU A 51 -4.66 -5.01 8.40
C GLU A 51 -3.86 -5.99 9.25
N SER A 52 -3.70 -5.63 10.52
CA SER A 52 -3.09 -6.45 11.56
C SER A 52 -3.83 -6.22 12.87
N SER A 53 -3.45 -6.94 13.93
CA SER A 53 -4.04 -6.74 15.25
C SER A 53 -3.76 -5.35 15.86
N LEU A 54 -2.76 -4.62 15.34
CA LEU A 54 -2.32 -3.34 15.90
C LEU A 54 -2.57 -2.14 14.99
N HIS A 55 -2.55 -2.37 13.68
CA HIS A 55 -2.47 -1.30 12.69
C HIS A 55 -3.38 -1.55 11.50
N LEU A 56 -3.95 -0.45 10.99
CA LEU A 56 -4.57 -0.36 9.68
C LEU A 56 -3.65 0.47 8.78
N GLY A 57 -3.15 -0.14 7.71
CA GLY A 57 -2.28 0.50 6.73
C GLY A 57 -3.00 0.68 5.39
N ARG A 58 -2.73 1.80 4.71
CA ARG A 58 -3.27 2.07 3.38
C ARG A 58 -2.22 2.67 2.46
N VAL A 59 -2.23 2.21 1.22
CA VAL A 59 -1.54 2.86 0.10
C VAL A 59 -2.59 3.23 -0.94
N THR A 60 -2.71 4.51 -1.26
CA THR A 60 -3.53 4.99 -2.38
C THR A 60 -2.61 5.57 -3.42
N VAL A 61 -2.68 5.07 -4.65
CA VAL A 61 -1.88 5.56 -5.78
C VAL A 61 -2.81 5.86 -6.97
N TRP A 62 -2.61 7.02 -7.60
CA TRP A 62 -3.40 7.49 -8.73
C TRP A 62 -2.65 7.36 -10.04
N GLU A 63 -3.35 7.37 -11.17
CA GLU A 63 -2.74 7.26 -12.50
C GLU A 63 -1.75 8.39 -12.81
N SER A 64 -2.02 9.57 -12.26
CA SER A 64 -1.15 10.76 -12.28
C SER A 64 0.20 10.55 -11.59
N GLY A 65 0.37 9.45 -10.86
CA GLY A 65 1.58 9.12 -10.10
C GLY A 65 1.59 9.68 -8.67
N ALA A 66 0.60 10.47 -8.27
CA ALA A 66 0.41 10.83 -6.88
C ALA A 66 0.23 9.56 -6.04
N CYS A 67 0.78 9.54 -4.83
CA CYS A 67 0.67 8.42 -3.92
C CYS A 67 0.65 8.89 -2.47
N GLU A 68 -0.27 8.35 -1.69
CA GLU A 68 -0.38 8.56 -0.25
C GLU A 68 -0.28 7.21 0.46
N MET A 69 0.48 7.19 1.55
CA MET A 69 0.72 6.01 2.36
C MET A 69 0.52 6.37 3.82
N ASP A 70 -0.37 5.68 4.51
CA ASP A 70 -0.70 5.96 5.91
C ASP A 70 -0.87 4.70 6.75
N ILE A 71 -0.53 4.78 8.03
CA ILE A 71 -0.80 3.75 9.03
C ILE A 71 -1.45 4.38 10.26
N LEU A 72 -2.59 3.83 10.66
CA LEU A 72 -3.29 4.15 11.89
C LEU A 72 -3.05 3.04 12.92
N GLU A 73 -2.65 3.43 14.14
CA GLU A 73 -2.65 2.53 15.29
C GLU A 73 -4.08 2.37 15.83
N ILE A 74 -4.55 1.13 15.95
CA ILE A 74 -5.96 0.82 16.29
C ILE A 74 -6.30 1.27 17.71
N SER A 75 -5.37 1.09 18.66
CA SER A 75 -5.62 1.36 20.09
C SER A 75 -5.78 2.84 20.39
N THR A 76 -5.03 3.70 19.71
CA THR A 76 -5.01 5.15 19.96
C THR A 76 -5.75 5.94 18.89
N GLY A 77 -5.95 5.37 17.71
CA GLY A 77 -6.44 6.08 16.52
C GLY A 77 -5.42 7.05 15.92
N ASN A 78 -4.18 7.07 16.42
CA ASN A 78 -3.15 7.97 15.94
C ASN A 78 -2.56 7.49 14.62
N ASN A 79 -2.19 8.44 13.76
CA ASN A 79 -1.37 8.15 12.60
C ASN A 79 0.08 8.00 13.05
N VAL A 80 0.64 6.80 12.84
CA VAL A 80 2.01 6.44 13.23
C VAL A 80 2.98 6.41 12.05
N PHE A 81 2.46 6.55 10.83
CA PHE A 81 3.23 6.62 9.60
C PHE A 81 2.43 7.37 8.55
N TYR A 82 3.04 8.38 7.94
CA TYR A 82 2.49 9.08 6.79
C TYR A 82 3.60 9.47 5.83
N GLU A 83 3.44 9.09 4.56
CA GLU A 83 4.30 9.55 3.47
C GLU A 83 3.45 9.92 2.24
N SER A 84 3.89 10.94 1.52
CA SER A 84 3.33 11.33 0.22
C SER A 84 4.43 11.37 -0.83
N HIS A 85 4.14 10.84 -2.01
CA HIS A 85 5.10 10.68 -3.10
C HIS A 85 4.49 11.08 -4.45
N GLN A 86 5.36 11.45 -5.39
CA GLN A 86 5.01 11.66 -6.80
C GLN A 86 5.88 10.74 -7.66
N PHE A 87 5.26 9.78 -8.34
CA PHE A 87 5.94 8.82 -9.20
C PHE A 87 5.87 9.22 -10.67
N ASN A 88 6.94 8.90 -11.40
CA ASN A 88 7.07 9.11 -12.84
C ASN A 88 6.98 7.80 -13.64
N ASN A 89 6.89 6.65 -12.95
CA ASN A 89 6.76 5.31 -13.53
C ASN A 89 6.44 4.26 -12.45
N GLU A 90 6.03 3.08 -12.88
CA GLU A 90 5.68 1.97 -11.98
C GLU A 90 6.85 1.47 -11.11
N LYS A 91 8.09 1.55 -11.62
CA LYS A 91 9.27 1.07 -10.88
C LYS A 91 9.42 1.81 -9.55
N GLN A 92 9.17 3.13 -9.54
CA GLN A 92 9.23 3.92 -8.32
C GLN A 92 8.15 3.49 -7.33
N PHE A 93 6.92 3.23 -7.79
CA PHE A 93 5.85 2.69 -6.95
C PHE A 93 6.28 1.36 -6.30
N TYR A 94 6.74 0.39 -7.11
CA TYR A 94 7.17 -0.93 -6.61
C TYR A 94 8.33 -0.88 -5.61
N GLN A 95 9.18 0.15 -5.67
CA GLN A 95 10.28 0.35 -4.74
C GLN A 95 9.85 1.03 -3.44
N THR A 96 8.76 1.79 -3.46
CA THR A 96 8.35 2.66 -2.35
C THR A 96 7.27 2.04 -1.48
N TYR A 97 6.18 1.51 -2.05
CA TYR A 97 5.06 0.98 -1.26
C TYR A 97 5.46 -0.10 -0.24
N PRO A 98 6.47 -0.98 -0.47
CA PRO A 98 6.86 -1.99 0.51
C PRO A 98 7.36 -1.41 1.83
N ARG A 99 7.74 -0.13 1.89
CA ARG A 99 8.18 0.54 3.13
C ARG A 99 7.09 0.51 4.21
N LEU A 100 5.84 0.78 3.84
CA LEU A 100 4.69 0.71 4.76
C LEU A 100 4.52 -0.71 5.30
N VAL A 101 4.61 -1.72 4.43
CA VAL A 101 4.51 -3.13 4.83
C VAL A 101 5.64 -3.53 5.78
N ILE A 102 6.87 -3.10 5.50
CA ILE A 102 8.03 -3.37 6.35
C ILE A 102 7.85 -2.72 7.72
N PHE A 103 7.39 -1.47 7.77
CA PHE A 103 7.08 -0.78 9.02
C PHE A 103 6.05 -1.56 9.85
N MET A 104 4.90 -1.93 9.25
CA MET A 104 3.87 -2.70 9.96
C MET A 104 4.40 -4.04 10.49
N ARG A 105 5.20 -4.75 9.68
CA ARG A 105 5.82 -6.03 10.06
C ARG A 105 6.75 -5.85 11.26
N ASP A 106 7.59 -4.81 11.25
CA ASP A 106 8.59 -4.60 12.29
C ASP A 106 7.93 -4.16 13.60
N MET A 107 6.88 -3.34 13.54
CA MET A 107 6.09 -2.97 14.72
C MET A 107 5.38 -4.18 15.36
N LEU A 108 4.90 -5.14 14.56
CA LEU A 108 4.31 -6.37 15.10
C LEU A 108 5.34 -7.26 15.82
N ARG A 109 6.61 -7.22 15.39
CA ARG A 109 7.69 -8.00 16.02
C ARG A 109 8.08 -7.43 17.37
N LEU A 110 8.17 -6.11 17.49
CA LEU A 110 8.53 -5.46 18.75
C LEU A 110 7.56 -5.83 19.90
N GLN A 111 6.26 -5.95 19.63
CA GLN A 111 5.31 -6.43 20.65
C GLN A 111 5.41 -7.93 20.97
N SER A 112 5.91 -8.73 20.03
CA SER A 112 6.04 -10.18 20.25
C SER A 112 7.19 -10.52 21.20
N ASP A 113 8.17 -9.63 21.32
CA ASP A 113 9.36 -9.79 22.18
C ASP A 113 9.12 -9.26 23.62
N ASP A 114 8.00 -8.58 23.87
CA ASP A 114 7.60 -8.03 25.18
C ASP A 114 6.71 -8.99 26.02
N ILE A 115 6.55 -10.25 25.59
CA ILE A 115 5.76 -11.32 26.25
C ILE A 115 6.67 -12.51 26.58
#